data_AF-A0A931QFJ1-F1
#
_entry.id   AF-A0A931QFJ1-F1
#
_cell.length_a   1.000
_cell.length_b   1.000
_cell.length_c   1.000
_cell.angle_alpha   90.00
_cell.angle_beta   90.00
_cell.angle_gamma   90.00
#
_symmetry.space_group_name_H-M   'P 1'
#
loop_
_entity.id
_entity.type
_entity.pdbx_description
1 polymer ?
#
loop_
_entity_poly.entity_id
_entity_poly.type
_entity_poly.pdbx_seq_one_letter_code
_entity_poly.pdbx_strand_id
1 'polypeptide(L)'
;MNKQTAYTQKLVSILAIALLLSATFANVVYADDKTPPQSTPAPGTIEAVKAFVGNNVAITYYGKGISSYAPAIATDVYYVGTDQYEVGISPVRVIQFGPRPLLTTEQPREYDTTDRYTSGELEAMAISFISTHAPGVDIKALIPAYGNKEEVNYFFRWEDVSGKTLVGMRPFIQVGFSRGGDLLSYTNTLGLPALAPTITGDIVYSNGGNYWRQYGPSQYWYYVNGQGWCGKYSTCTPAYMQYTWAGSTKSNYARWDNIDYAQYATLKAFIPIVNSTSTRAPYYVRANGTTYGPYLLNQFNYNDQWVPIVTLNNIQWVELDDNTGETNKQIGFDEIDLI
;
A
#
# COMPACT_ATOMS: atom_id res chain seq x y z
N MET A 1 64.59 33.48 -29.12
CA MET A 1 63.29 33.03 -29.70
C MET A 1 62.53 32.30 -28.60
N ASN A 2 61.42 32.91 -28.14
CA ASN A 2 60.81 32.68 -26.82
C ASN A 2 59.90 31.44 -26.78
N LYS A 3 60.29 30.45 -25.96
CA LYS A 3 59.49 29.26 -25.62
C LYS A 3 58.28 29.56 -24.72
N GLN A 4 58.14 30.80 -24.24
CA GLN A 4 57.09 31.19 -23.29
C GLN A 4 55.73 31.44 -23.95
N THR A 5 55.70 31.74 -25.26
CA THR A 5 54.46 32.08 -25.98
C THR A 5 53.65 30.84 -26.40
N ALA A 6 54.27 29.65 -26.45
CA ALA A 6 53.62 28.41 -26.87
C ALA A 6 52.81 27.73 -25.75
N TYR A 7 53.11 28.01 -24.47
CA TYR A 7 52.39 27.42 -23.33
C TYR A 7 51.06 28.13 -23.04
N THR A 8 50.97 29.44 -23.32
CA THR A 8 49.76 30.23 -23.03
C THR A 8 48.62 29.93 -24.01
N GLN A 9 48.91 29.60 -25.27
CA GLN A 9 47.87 29.19 -26.22
C GLN A 9 47.27 27.81 -25.92
N LYS A 10 48.07 26.86 -25.40
CA LYS A 10 47.60 25.51 -25.08
C LYS A 10 46.68 25.46 -23.85
N LEU A 11 46.87 26.36 -22.89
CA LEU A 11 46.01 26.47 -21.70
C LEU A 11 44.65 27.12 -22.01
N VAL A 12 44.59 28.08 -22.94
CA VAL A 12 43.33 28.71 -23.35
C VAL A 12 42.45 27.74 -24.15
N SER A 13 43.04 26.83 -24.93
CA SER A 13 42.28 25.79 -25.67
C SER A 13 41.68 24.73 -24.75
N ILE A 14 42.37 24.34 -23.68
CA ILE A 14 41.87 23.34 -22.71
C ILE A 14 40.77 23.94 -21.83
N LEU A 15 40.87 25.23 -21.45
CA LEU A 15 39.82 25.92 -20.71
C LEU A 15 38.56 26.17 -21.55
N ALA A 16 38.71 26.44 -22.86
CA ALA A 16 37.56 26.60 -23.75
C ALA A 16 36.82 25.28 -24.02
N ILE A 17 37.53 24.14 -24.11
CA ILE A 17 36.89 22.82 -24.25
C ILE A 17 36.20 22.41 -22.94
N ALA A 18 36.77 22.75 -21.78
CA ALA A 18 36.10 22.54 -20.48
C ALA A 18 34.85 23.42 -20.31
N LEU A 19 34.84 24.66 -20.83
CA LEU A 19 33.66 25.54 -20.79
C LEU A 19 32.58 25.19 -21.83
N LEU A 20 32.95 24.56 -22.95
CA LEU A 20 31.99 24.05 -23.95
C LEU A 20 31.40 22.68 -23.59
N LEU A 21 32.02 21.93 -22.67
CA LEU A 21 31.47 20.70 -22.09
C LEU A 21 30.55 20.95 -20.88
N SER A 22 30.50 22.17 -20.33
CA SER A 22 29.61 22.52 -19.22
C SER A 22 28.26 23.14 -19.66
N ALA A 23 27.99 23.26 -20.96
CA ALA A 23 26.81 23.98 -21.48
C ALA A 23 25.79 23.11 -22.23
N THR A 24 25.91 21.77 -22.17
CA THR A 24 24.88 20.84 -22.70
C THR A 24 24.56 19.72 -21.72
N PHE A 25 24.50 20.02 -20.43
CA PHE A 25 23.46 19.38 -19.62
C PHE A 25 22.18 20.16 -19.91
N ALA A 26 21.57 19.85 -21.06
CA ALA A 26 20.14 20.04 -21.18
C ALA A 26 19.56 19.42 -19.91
N ASN A 27 18.78 20.21 -19.17
CA ASN A 27 17.87 19.69 -18.18
C ASN A 27 17.07 18.59 -18.87
N VAL A 28 17.53 17.34 -18.76
CA VAL A 28 16.63 16.20 -18.80
C VAL A 28 15.81 16.44 -17.55
N VAL A 29 14.73 17.19 -17.74
CA VAL A 29 13.58 17.12 -16.87
C VAL A 29 13.18 15.66 -16.99
N TYR A 30 13.74 14.82 -16.11
CA TYR A 30 13.09 13.57 -15.78
C TYR A 30 11.67 14.00 -15.43
N ALA A 31 10.71 13.58 -16.24
CA ALA A 31 9.30 13.73 -15.91
C ALA A 31 9.18 13.39 -14.43
N ASP A 32 8.61 14.31 -13.63
CA ASP A 32 8.58 14.18 -12.18
C ASP A 32 8.18 12.75 -11.81
N ASP A 33 9.14 11.97 -11.32
CA ASP A 33 9.00 10.52 -11.04
C ASP A 33 7.85 10.25 -10.06
N LYS A 34 7.32 11.30 -9.42
CA LYS A 34 6.23 11.29 -8.45
C LYS A 34 4.84 11.34 -9.06
N THR A 35 4.70 11.75 -10.32
CA THR A 35 3.38 11.87 -10.96
C THR A 35 3.20 10.80 -12.01
N PRO A 36 2.31 9.80 -11.77
CA PRO A 36 1.78 8.98 -12.85
C PRO A 36 1.27 9.92 -13.96
N PRO A 37 1.29 9.50 -15.24
CA PRO A 37 0.75 10.32 -16.31
C PRO A 37 -0.61 10.88 -15.91
N GLN A 38 -0.74 12.21 -15.85
CA GLN A 38 -2.00 12.87 -15.50
C GLN A 38 -3.07 12.37 -16.47
N SER A 39 -3.97 11.57 -15.94
CA SER A 39 -5.06 10.97 -16.70
C SER A 39 -6.36 11.47 -16.09
N THR A 40 -7.35 11.75 -16.93
CA THR A 40 -8.67 12.12 -16.44
C THR A 40 -9.29 10.92 -15.71
N PRO A 41 -9.97 11.12 -14.57
CA PRO A 41 -10.76 10.07 -13.95
C PRO A 41 -11.80 9.53 -14.96
N ALA A 42 -12.09 8.24 -14.88
CA ALA A 42 -13.16 7.63 -15.64
C ALA A 42 -14.53 8.22 -15.25
N PRO A 43 -15.51 8.21 -16.16
CA PRO A 43 -16.85 8.67 -15.83
C PRO A 43 -17.47 7.91 -14.65
N GLY A 44 -18.10 8.62 -13.71
CA GLY A 44 -18.85 8.04 -12.60
C GLY A 44 -18.02 7.67 -11.36
N THR A 45 -16.68 7.60 -11.46
CA THR A 45 -15.85 7.14 -10.34
C THR A 45 -15.80 8.16 -9.20
N ILE A 46 -15.78 9.47 -9.50
CA ILE A 46 -15.88 10.51 -8.47
C ILE A 46 -17.26 10.56 -7.81
N GLU A 47 -18.33 10.29 -8.56
CA GLU A 47 -19.69 10.17 -8.02
C GLU A 47 -19.80 8.99 -7.05
N ALA A 48 -19.13 7.86 -7.34
CA ALA A 48 -19.06 6.73 -6.43
C ALA A 48 -18.37 7.10 -5.11
N VAL A 49 -17.28 7.89 -5.15
CA VAL A 49 -16.65 8.41 -3.92
C VAL A 49 -17.62 9.34 -3.19
N LYS A 50 -18.23 10.33 -3.86
CA LYS A 50 -19.20 11.25 -3.24
C LYS A 50 -20.38 10.53 -2.59
N ALA A 51 -20.88 9.47 -3.21
CA ALA A 51 -21.94 8.64 -2.64
C ALA A 51 -21.49 7.90 -1.37
N PHE A 52 -20.20 7.58 -1.27
CA PHE A 52 -19.61 6.92 -0.11
C PHE A 52 -19.33 7.90 1.05
N VAL A 53 -18.75 9.07 0.76
CA VAL A 53 -18.26 10.02 1.78
C VAL A 53 -19.19 11.21 2.05
N GLY A 54 -20.20 11.40 1.22
CA GLY A 54 -21.06 12.59 1.21
C GLY A 54 -20.58 13.69 0.24
N ASN A 55 -21.48 14.62 -0.08
CA ASN A 55 -21.26 15.60 -1.15
C ASN A 55 -20.38 16.82 -0.77
N ASN A 56 -20.06 17.01 0.51
CA ASN A 56 -19.45 18.24 1.04
C ASN A 56 -17.98 18.09 1.47
N VAL A 57 -17.25 17.14 0.91
CA VAL A 57 -15.83 16.91 1.23
C VAL A 57 -14.93 17.18 0.02
N ALA A 58 -13.72 17.68 0.28
CA ALA A 58 -12.72 17.87 -0.76
C ALA A 58 -12.18 16.52 -1.21
N ILE A 59 -12.34 16.22 -2.49
CA ILE A 59 -11.87 14.98 -3.12
C ILE A 59 -10.75 15.33 -4.10
N THR A 60 -9.58 14.74 -3.89
CA THR A 60 -8.42 14.89 -4.78
C THR A 60 -8.24 13.61 -5.58
N TYR A 61 -8.24 13.71 -6.91
CA TYR A 61 -7.88 12.59 -7.76
C TYR A 61 -6.37 12.34 -7.70
N TYR A 62 -5.96 11.13 -7.37
CA TYR A 62 -4.54 10.75 -7.26
C TYR A 62 -4.02 10.17 -8.57
N GLY A 63 -4.77 9.26 -9.20
CA GLY A 63 -4.33 8.63 -10.44
C GLY A 63 -5.09 7.35 -10.78
N LYS A 64 -4.59 6.63 -11.78
CA LYS A 64 -5.07 5.30 -12.15
C LYS A 64 -4.27 4.23 -11.43
N GLY A 65 -4.90 3.07 -11.26
CA GLY A 65 -4.27 1.88 -10.75
C GLY A 65 -4.94 0.62 -11.30
N ILE A 66 -4.55 -0.49 -10.69
CA ILE A 66 -5.12 -1.81 -10.94
C ILE A 66 -5.43 -2.44 -9.59
N SER A 67 -6.54 -3.16 -9.48
CA SER A 67 -6.92 -3.81 -8.22
C SER A 67 -6.09 -5.06 -7.93
N SER A 68 -5.59 -5.22 -6.70
CA SER A 68 -4.85 -6.44 -6.30
C SER A 68 -5.73 -7.67 -6.16
N TYR A 69 -7.04 -7.47 -6.00
CA TYR A 69 -7.99 -8.58 -5.94
C TYR A 69 -8.42 -9.04 -7.33
N ALA A 70 -8.29 -8.17 -8.33
CA ALA A 70 -8.63 -8.51 -9.71
C ALA A 70 -7.79 -7.65 -10.66
N PRO A 71 -6.58 -8.09 -11.05
CA PRO A 71 -5.71 -7.33 -11.94
C PRO A 71 -6.29 -6.98 -13.33
N ALA A 72 -7.43 -7.57 -13.72
CA ALA A 72 -8.18 -7.17 -14.92
C ALA A 72 -9.04 -5.91 -14.71
N ILE A 73 -9.18 -5.46 -13.47
CA ILE A 73 -9.98 -4.29 -13.10
C ILE A 73 -9.05 -3.09 -12.95
N ALA A 74 -9.12 -2.22 -13.95
CA ALA A 74 -8.58 -0.87 -13.85
C ALA A 74 -9.34 -0.07 -12.79
N THR A 75 -8.61 0.75 -12.05
CA THR A 75 -9.15 1.56 -10.96
C THR A 75 -8.75 3.02 -11.10
N ASP A 76 -9.58 3.90 -10.55
CA ASP A 76 -9.19 5.26 -10.21
C ASP A 76 -8.98 5.35 -8.69
N VAL A 77 -7.98 6.13 -8.27
CA VAL A 77 -7.62 6.35 -6.88
C VAL A 77 -7.89 7.80 -6.50
N TYR A 78 -8.55 7.98 -5.35
CA TYR A 78 -8.87 9.30 -4.80
C TYR A 78 -8.40 9.42 -3.35
N TYR A 79 -8.05 10.64 -2.95
CA TYR A 79 -7.81 10.99 -1.56
C TYR A 79 -8.89 11.93 -1.03
N VAL A 80 -9.34 11.66 0.19
CA VAL A 80 -10.22 12.53 0.98
C VAL A 80 -9.56 12.72 2.34
N GLY A 81 -8.87 13.85 2.52
CA GLY A 81 -8.02 14.06 3.70
C GLY A 81 -6.87 13.04 3.79
N THR A 82 -6.90 12.23 4.85
CA THR A 82 -5.91 11.18 5.14
C THR A 82 -6.39 9.79 4.70
N ASP A 83 -7.53 9.69 4.03
CA ASP A 83 -8.08 8.43 3.54
C ASP A 83 -7.91 8.31 2.02
N GLN A 84 -7.80 7.07 1.55
CA GLN A 84 -7.73 6.68 0.14
C GLN A 84 -8.94 5.82 -0.25
N TYR A 85 -9.38 6.00 -1.50
CA TYR A 85 -10.45 5.26 -2.14
C TYR A 85 -9.91 4.65 -3.43
N GLU A 86 -9.97 3.33 -3.55
CA GLU A 86 -9.79 2.61 -4.82
C GLU A 86 -11.17 2.33 -5.41
N VAL A 87 -11.42 2.86 -6.61
CA VAL A 87 -12.71 2.78 -7.30
C VAL A 87 -12.54 1.98 -8.58
N GLY A 88 -13.26 0.86 -8.70
CA GLY A 88 -13.30 0.10 -9.95
C GLY A 88 -13.92 0.94 -11.06
N ILE A 89 -13.42 0.80 -12.29
CA ILE A 89 -14.00 1.48 -13.47
C ILE A 89 -15.09 0.63 -14.13
N SER A 90 -15.04 -0.69 -13.96
CA SER A 90 -16.07 -1.61 -14.46
C SER A 90 -16.14 -2.86 -13.58
N PRO A 91 -17.13 -2.98 -12.68
CA PRO A 91 -18.18 -2.00 -12.38
C PRO A 91 -17.66 -0.75 -11.66
N VAL A 92 -18.37 0.38 -11.82
CA VAL A 92 -18.08 1.62 -11.10
C VAL A 92 -18.56 1.51 -9.65
N ARG A 93 -17.62 1.30 -8.72
CA ARG A 93 -17.88 1.26 -7.27
C ARG A 93 -16.60 1.39 -6.46
N VAL A 94 -16.72 1.80 -5.20
CA VAL A 94 -15.61 1.72 -4.23
C VAL A 94 -15.30 0.25 -3.96
N ILE A 95 -14.09 -0.19 -4.33
CA ILE A 95 -13.57 -1.52 -4.05
C ILE A 95 -12.89 -1.51 -2.69
N GLN A 96 -12.13 -0.47 -2.39
CA GLN A 96 -11.36 -0.39 -1.15
C GLN A 96 -11.31 1.04 -0.61
N PHE A 97 -11.35 1.15 0.72
CA PHE A 97 -11.22 2.37 1.50
C PHE A 97 -10.33 2.11 2.72
N GLY A 98 -9.55 3.12 3.11
CA GLY A 98 -8.82 3.16 4.38
C GLY A 98 -7.78 4.29 4.41
N PRO A 99 -7.04 4.45 5.52
CA PRO A 99 -6.01 5.49 5.64
C PRO A 99 -4.89 5.31 4.62
N ARG A 100 -4.64 6.35 3.82
CA ARG A 100 -3.53 6.36 2.86
C ARG A 100 -2.19 6.48 3.60
N PRO A 101 -1.08 6.01 3.00
CA PRO A 101 0.23 6.30 3.58
C PRO A 101 0.52 7.80 3.60
N LEU A 102 1.07 8.24 4.73
CA LEU A 102 1.28 9.64 5.04
C LEU A 102 2.75 10.02 4.87
N LEU A 103 2.99 11.26 4.49
CA LEU A 103 4.33 11.84 4.58
C LEU A 103 4.67 12.20 6.04
N THR A 104 5.95 12.34 6.36
CA THR A 104 6.41 12.70 7.72
C THR A 104 5.85 14.03 8.24
N THR A 105 5.48 14.94 7.33
CA THR A 105 4.89 16.24 7.64
C THR A 105 3.39 16.19 7.92
N GLU A 106 2.75 15.05 7.67
CA GLU A 106 1.31 14.88 7.83
C GLU A 106 0.99 14.20 9.18
N GLN A 107 -0.16 14.55 9.76
CA GLN A 107 -0.66 13.92 10.97
C GLN A 107 -1.66 12.82 10.61
N PRO A 108 -1.60 11.66 11.29
CA PRO A 108 -2.60 10.63 11.13
C PRO A 108 -3.97 11.12 11.61
N ARG A 109 -5.03 10.54 11.04
CA ARG A 109 -6.37 10.67 11.60
C ARG A 109 -6.38 10.03 12.99
N GLU A 110 -6.92 10.76 13.96
CA GLU A 110 -7.27 10.19 15.25
C GLU A 110 -8.60 9.45 15.12
N TYR A 111 -8.63 8.22 15.64
CA TYR A 111 -9.82 7.39 15.67
C TYR A 111 -10.33 7.33 17.10
N ASP A 112 -11.65 7.38 17.26
CA ASP A 112 -12.29 7.23 18.55
C ASP A 112 -12.06 5.81 19.08
N THR A 113 -11.21 5.67 20.09
CA THR A 113 -10.97 4.42 20.79
C THR A 113 -11.58 4.43 22.19
N THR A 114 -12.67 5.17 22.42
CA THR A 114 -13.45 5.02 23.65
C THR A 114 -14.21 3.70 23.63
N ASP A 115 -14.34 3.05 24.79
CA ASP A 115 -15.07 1.79 24.90
C ASP A 115 -16.58 2.05 24.86
N ARG A 116 -17.12 2.20 23.65
CA ARG A 116 -18.51 2.64 23.40
C ARG A 116 -19.40 1.51 22.90
N TYR A 117 -18.88 0.67 22.02
CA TYR A 117 -19.63 -0.38 21.36
C TYR A 117 -19.03 -1.75 21.64
N THR A 118 -19.90 -2.71 21.92
CA THR A 118 -19.54 -4.12 21.96
C THR A 118 -19.26 -4.65 20.55
N SER A 119 -18.54 -5.77 20.44
CA SER A 119 -18.29 -6.41 19.14
C SER A 119 -19.58 -6.74 18.36
N GLY A 120 -20.68 -7.08 19.03
CA GLY A 120 -21.96 -7.38 18.38
C GLY A 120 -22.67 -6.13 17.85
N GLU A 121 -22.54 -4.99 18.54
CA GLU A 121 -23.05 -3.71 18.04
C GLU A 121 -22.24 -3.23 16.83
N LEU A 122 -20.91 -3.38 16.87
CA LEU A 122 -20.04 -3.07 15.74
C LEU A 122 -20.32 -3.98 14.53
N GLU A 123 -20.62 -5.26 14.75
CA GLU A 123 -21.05 -6.17 13.68
C GLU A 123 -22.36 -5.69 13.04
N ALA A 124 -23.34 -5.30 13.85
CA ALA A 124 -24.60 -4.75 13.34
C ALA A 124 -24.38 -3.43 12.57
N MET A 125 -23.45 -2.59 13.00
CA MET A 125 -23.02 -1.39 12.27
C MET A 125 -22.39 -1.75 10.93
N ALA A 126 -21.52 -2.78 10.88
CA ALA A 126 -20.93 -3.27 9.64
C ALA A 126 -21.96 -3.81 8.65
N ILE A 127 -22.94 -4.58 9.12
CA ILE A 127 -24.04 -5.07 8.27
C ILE A 127 -24.87 -3.90 7.73
N SER A 128 -25.20 -2.92 8.58
CA SER A 128 -25.91 -1.70 8.15
C SER A 128 -25.13 -0.92 7.10
N PHE A 129 -23.82 -0.74 7.31
CA PHE A 129 -22.91 -0.10 6.38
C PHE A 129 -22.91 -0.81 5.02
N ILE A 130 -22.78 -2.14 5.01
CA ILE A 130 -22.81 -2.95 3.79
C ILE A 130 -24.15 -2.81 3.07
N SER A 131 -25.26 -2.85 3.79
CA SER A 131 -26.60 -2.70 3.17
C SER A 131 -26.76 -1.37 2.44
N THR A 132 -26.07 -0.32 2.92
CA THR A 132 -26.08 1.01 2.32
C THR A 132 -25.16 1.10 1.10
N HIS A 133 -23.93 0.59 1.20
CA HIS A 133 -22.90 0.80 0.17
C HIS A 133 -22.76 -0.37 -0.83
N ALA A 134 -23.38 -1.51 -0.55
CA ALA A 134 -23.41 -2.70 -1.41
C ALA A 134 -24.77 -3.42 -1.29
N PRO A 135 -25.90 -2.78 -1.64
CA PRO A 135 -27.26 -3.28 -1.39
C PRO A 135 -27.60 -4.61 -2.08
N GLY A 136 -26.81 -5.04 -3.06
CA GLY A 136 -26.97 -6.34 -3.73
C GLY A 136 -26.30 -7.52 -3.02
N VAL A 137 -25.59 -7.29 -1.91
CA VAL A 137 -24.89 -8.35 -1.17
C VAL A 137 -25.84 -9.04 -0.20
N ASP A 138 -26.03 -10.35 -0.38
CA ASP A 138 -26.70 -11.19 0.61
C ASP A 138 -25.68 -11.71 1.64
N ILE A 139 -25.51 -10.97 2.73
CA ILE A 139 -24.59 -11.35 3.82
C ILE A 139 -24.91 -12.72 4.42
N LYS A 140 -26.17 -13.17 4.40
CA LYS A 140 -26.57 -14.46 4.97
C LYS A 140 -26.09 -15.65 4.16
N ALA A 141 -25.73 -15.44 2.89
CA ALA A 141 -25.17 -16.45 2.02
C ALA A 141 -23.63 -16.59 2.18
N LEU A 142 -22.99 -15.73 2.96
CA LEU A 142 -21.55 -15.67 3.13
C LEU A 142 -21.11 -16.26 4.48
N ILE A 143 -19.84 -16.65 4.58
CA ILE A 143 -19.25 -17.21 5.80
C ILE A 143 -18.50 -16.13 6.59
N PRO A 144 -18.84 -15.88 7.85
CA PRO A 144 -18.14 -14.88 8.67
C PRO A 144 -16.72 -15.34 9.03
N ALA A 145 -15.76 -14.41 8.96
CA ALA A 145 -14.36 -14.61 9.29
C ALA A 145 -13.81 -13.39 10.06
N TYR A 146 -14.27 -13.22 11.30
CA TYR A 146 -14.02 -12.00 12.07
C TYR A 146 -12.61 -11.93 12.66
N GLY A 147 -12.15 -10.70 12.88
CA GLY A 147 -10.84 -10.42 13.42
C GLY A 147 -10.81 -9.17 14.28
N ASN A 148 -9.83 -9.05 15.16
CA ASN A 148 -9.56 -7.79 15.86
C ASN A 148 -8.05 -7.59 16.07
N LYS A 149 -7.66 -6.34 16.30
CA LYS A 149 -6.34 -5.95 16.73
C LYS A 149 -6.43 -5.27 18.10
N GLU A 150 -5.83 -5.92 19.09
CA GLU A 150 -5.73 -5.44 20.47
C GLU A 150 -7.10 -5.14 21.13
N GLU A 151 -8.20 -5.77 20.68
CA GLU A 151 -9.58 -5.44 21.11
C GLU A 151 -9.98 -3.95 20.95
N VAL A 152 -9.22 -3.21 20.13
CA VAL A 152 -9.44 -1.79 19.84
C VAL A 152 -10.02 -1.61 18.45
N ASN A 153 -9.51 -2.37 17.47
CA ASN A 153 -9.98 -2.33 16.08
C ASN A 153 -10.59 -3.68 15.72
N TYR A 154 -11.84 -3.67 15.28
CA TYR A 154 -12.62 -4.85 14.91
C TYR A 154 -12.84 -4.88 13.41
N PHE A 155 -12.75 -6.07 12.82
CA PHE A 155 -12.85 -6.29 11.39
C PHE A 155 -13.87 -7.40 11.13
N PHE A 156 -14.96 -7.04 10.49
CA PHE A 156 -16.04 -7.94 10.14
C PHE A 156 -15.93 -8.27 8.67
N ARG A 157 -15.57 -9.52 8.38
CA ARG A 157 -15.37 -10.06 7.04
C ARG A 157 -16.37 -11.19 6.79
N TRP A 158 -16.94 -11.20 5.59
CA TRP A 158 -17.80 -12.26 5.10
C TRP A 158 -17.29 -12.75 3.75
N GLU A 159 -17.01 -14.05 3.66
CA GLU A 159 -16.41 -14.68 2.50
C GLU A 159 -17.43 -15.48 1.68
N ASP A 160 -17.34 -15.37 0.35
CA ASP A 160 -18.01 -16.26 -0.58
C ASP A 160 -17.16 -17.52 -0.79
N VAL A 161 -17.62 -18.62 -0.18
CA VAL A 161 -16.98 -19.94 -0.31
C VAL A 161 -17.48 -20.74 -1.52
N SER A 162 -18.51 -20.24 -2.21
CA SER A 162 -19.08 -20.86 -3.41
C SER A 162 -18.36 -20.42 -4.68
N GLY A 163 -17.75 -19.23 -4.65
CA GLY A 163 -17.07 -18.59 -5.77
C GLY A 163 -15.66 -19.12 -6.06
N LYS A 164 -15.14 -18.73 -7.23
CA LYS A 164 -13.73 -18.93 -7.59
C LYS A 164 -12.85 -17.96 -6.78
N THR A 165 -11.66 -18.40 -6.43
CA THR A 165 -10.67 -17.56 -5.74
C THR A 165 -10.17 -16.43 -6.64
N LEU A 166 -10.06 -15.24 -6.06
CA LEU A 166 -9.46 -14.02 -6.57
C LEU A 166 -8.01 -13.94 -6.09
N VAL A 167 -7.05 -14.19 -6.98
CA VAL A 167 -5.61 -14.16 -6.66
C VAL A 167 -5.33 -14.95 -5.37
N GLY A 168 -5.82 -16.18 -5.23
CA GLY A 168 -5.64 -16.99 -4.00
C GLY A 168 -6.57 -16.68 -2.81
N MET A 169 -7.23 -15.52 -2.77
CA MET A 169 -8.28 -15.22 -1.79
C MET A 169 -9.66 -15.68 -2.24
N ARG A 170 -10.53 -16.04 -1.30
CA ARG A 170 -11.97 -16.09 -1.59
C ARG A 170 -12.52 -14.67 -1.78
N PRO A 171 -13.47 -14.42 -2.70
CA PRO A 171 -14.19 -13.16 -2.73
C PRO A 171 -14.79 -12.86 -1.35
N PHE A 172 -14.75 -11.60 -0.94
CA PHE A 172 -15.17 -11.19 0.39
C PHE A 172 -15.63 -9.74 0.41
N ILE A 173 -16.37 -9.41 1.46
CA ILE A 173 -16.64 -8.03 1.88
C ILE A 173 -16.18 -7.88 3.33
N GLN A 174 -15.47 -6.79 3.63
CA GLN A 174 -14.90 -6.52 4.94
C GLN A 174 -15.14 -5.07 5.34
N VAL A 175 -15.51 -4.83 6.60
CA VAL A 175 -15.62 -3.50 7.21
C VAL A 175 -14.85 -3.50 8.53
N GLY A 176 -13.98 -2.51 8.71
CA GLY A 176 -13.25 -2.27 9.95
C GLY A 176 -13.82 -1.10 10.74
N PHE A 177 -14.00 -1.27 12.05
CA PHE A 177 -14.38 -0.21 12.98
C PHE A 177 -13.45 -0.15 14.18
N SER A 178 -13.19 1.05 14.70
CA SER A 178 -12.66 1.20 16.05
C SER A 178 -13.73 0.81 17.07
N ARG A 179 -13.32 0.52 18.32
CA ARG A 179 -14.26 0.25 19.43
C ARG A 179 -15.14 1.46 19.78
N GLY A 180 -14.74 2.67 19.39
CA GLY A 180 -15.55 3.88 19.48
C GLY A 180 -16.51 4.08 18.31
N GLY A 181 -16.44 3.23 17.27
CA GLY A 181 -17.37 3.22 16.13
C GLY A 181 -16.90 3.98 14.89
N ASP A 182 -15.65 4.44 14.82
CA ASP A 182 -15.12 5.08 13.62
C ASP A 182 -14.79 4.05 12.54
N LEU A 183 -15.22 4.33 11.30
CA LEU A 183 -14.87 3.51 10.14
C LEU A 183 -13.36 3.56 9.87
N LEU A 184 -12.71 2.41 9.88
CA LEU A 184 -11.26 2.26 9.68
C LEU A 184 -10.91 1.94 8.24
N SER A 185 -11.58 0.93 7.68
CA SER A 185 -11.32 0.39 6.36
C SER A 185 -12.53 -0.35 5.83
N TYR A 186 -12.60 -0.47 4.51
CA TYR A 186 -13.62 -1.24 3.81
C TYR A 186 -13.01 -1.88 2.57
N THR A 187 -13.40 -3.11 2.27
CA THR A 187 -13.02 -3.81 1.04
C THR A 187 -14.20 -4.63 0.54
N ASN A 188 -14.51 -4.57 -0.76
CA ASN A 188 -15.54 -5.37 -1.39
C ASN A 188 -15.06 -5.95 -2.73
N THR A 189 -14.72 -7.23 -2.70
CA THR A 189 -14.24 -7.98 -3.86
C THR A 189 -15.34 -8.85 -4.48
N LEU A 190 -16.55 -8.87 -3.90
CA LEU A 190 -17.66 -9.70 -4.38
C LEU A 190 -18.10 -9.32 -5.80
N GLY A 191 -18.15 -10.29 -6.70
CA GLY A 191 -18.52 -10.08 -8.10
C GLY A 191 -17.43 -9.43 -8.97
N LEU A 192 -16.22 -9.22 -8.44
CA LEU A 192 -15.07 -8.94 -9.30
C LEU A 192 -14.76 -10.19 -10.15
N PRO A 193 -14.35 -10.02 -11.42
CA PRO A 193 -14.03 -11.15 -12.28
C PRO A 193 -12.80 -11.87 -11.74
N ALA A 194 -12.93 -13.17 -11.52
CA ALA A 194 -11.76 -14.02 -11.30
C ALA A 194 -10.88 -14.01 -12.56
N LEU A 195 -9.58 -13.86 -12.36
CA LEU A 195 -8.63 -13.92 -13.46
C LEU A 195 -8.53 -15.34 -14.04
N ALA A 196 -8.43 -15.40 -15.37
CA ALA A 196 -7.58 -16.42 -15.98
C ALA A 196 -6.12 -16.05 -15.64
N PRO A 197 -5.24 -17.01 -15.29
CA PRO A 197 -3.90 -16.78 -14.68
C PRO A 197 -2.85 -16.11 -15.60
N THR A 198 -3.26 -15.21 -16.49
CA THR A 198 -2.47 -14.74 -17.63
C THR A 198 -2.24 -13.22 -17.62
N ILE A 199 -2.31 -12.56 -16.46
CA ILE A 199 -1.83 -11.17 -16.36
C ILE A 199 -0.34 -11.21 -16.05
N THR A 200 0.43 -11.02 -17.13
CA THR A 200 1.85 -10.71 -17.11
C THR A 200 2.03 -9.36 -16.41
N GLY A 201 2.44 -9.32 -15.15
CA GLY A 201 2.73 -8.06 -14.46
C GLY A 201 2.65 -8.10 -12.93
N ASP A 202 1.73 -8.89 -12.37
CA ASP A 202 1.61 -9.08 -10.92
C ASP A 202 2.80 -9.90 -10.40
N ILE A 203 3.64 -9.28 -9.57
CA ILE A 203 4.76 -9.94 -8.91
C ILE A 203 4.64 -9.72 -7.41
N VAL A 204 4.23 -10.79 -6.72
CA VAL A 204 4.26 -10.86 -5.27
C VAL A 204 5.67 -11.24 -4.80
N TYR A 205 6.28 -10.39 -3.99
CA TYR A 205 7.56 -10.64 -3.34
C TYR A 205 7.32 -11.04 -1.89
N SER A 206 7.56 -12.31 -1.58
CA SER A 206 7.36 -12.85 -0.23
C SER A 206 8.44 -12.42 0.76
N ASN A 207 8.03 -12.26 2.02
CA ASN A 207 9.00 -12.19 3.10
C ASN A 207 9.81 -13.51 3.17
N GLY A 208 11.07 -13.48 3.59
CA GLY A 208 11.92 -14.68 3.61
C GLY A 208 12.27 -15.30 2.25
N GLY A 209 11.78 -14.78 1.12
CA GLY A 209 12.11 -15.23 -0.23
C GLY A 209 13.49 -14.78 -0.72
N ASN A 210 13.82 -15.10 -1.98
CA ASN A 210 15.13 -14.76 -2.57
C ASN A 210 15.41 -13.25 -2.63
N TYR A 211 14.36 -12.45 -2.73
CA TYR A 211 14.39 -10.98 -2.76
C TYR A 211 14.37 -10.36 -1.36
N TRP A 212 14.26 -11.15 -0.30
CA TRP A 212 14.14 -10.65 1.07
C TRP A 212 15.47 -10.61 1.79
N ARG A 213 15.78 -9.48 2.43
CA ARG A 213 16.91 -9.33 3.35
C ARG A 213 16.44 -8.73 4.66
N GLN A 214 16.83 -9.39 5.74
CA GLN A 214 16.53 -8.99 7.10
C GLN A 214 17.78 -8.40 7.75
N TYR A 215 17.64 -7.28 8.43
CA TYR A 215 18.74 -6.55 9.07
C TYR A 215 18.43 -6.28 10.54
N GLY A 216 19.48 -6.19 11.36
CA GLY A 216 19.38 -5.96 12.80
C GLY A 216 19.55 -7.25 13.64
N PRO A 217 19.48 -7.13 14.97
CA PRO A 217 19.69 -8.26 15.88
C PRO A 217 18.62 -9.34 15.69
N SER A 218 19.02 -10.59 15.44
CA SER A 218 18.11 -11.72 15.17
C SER A 218 17.12 -11.99 16.31
N GLN A 219 17.50 -11.69 17.55
CA GLN A 219 16.67 -11.88 18.75
C GLN A 219 15.41 -10.99 18.80
N TYR A 220 15.31 -9.97 17.94
CA TYR A 220 14.14 -9.08 17.86
C TYR A 220 13.22 -9.39 16.69
N TRP A 221 13.50 -10.47 15.95
CA TRP A 221 12.67 -10.94 14.86
C TRP A 221 11.82 -12.11 15.32
N TYR A 222 10.53 -11.96 15.15
CA TYR A 222 9.53 -12.96 15.51
C TYR A 222 8.78 -13.40 14.26
N TYR A 223 8.24 -14.61 14.27
CA TYR A 223 7.49 -15.18 13.16
C TYR A 223 6.16 -15.75 13.64
N VAL A 224 5.15 -15.70 12.77
CA VAL A 224 3.85 -16.30 13.03
C VAL A 224 3.47 -17.19 11.86
N ASN A 225 3.51 -18.51 12.09
CA ASN A 225 3.21 -19.51 11.07
C ASN A 225 1.72 -19.47 10.65
N GLY A 226 1.46 -19.70 9.37
CA GLY A 226 0.11 -19.70 8.81
C GLY A 226 -0.58 -18.33 8.80
N GLN A 227 0.21 -17.27 8.96
CA GLN A 227 -0.25 -15.88 8.88
C GLN A 227 0.44 -15.20 7.69
N GLY A 228 -0.11 -14.06 7.28
CA GLY A 228 0.32 -13.40 6.06
C GLY A 228 -0.35 -13.93 4.80
N TRP A 229 -0.01 -13.36 3.66
CA TRP A 229 -0.57 -13.74 2.38
C TRP A 229 -0.16 -15.15 1.98
N CYS A 230 1.14 -15.45 2.01
CA CYS A 230 1.65 -16.79 1.74
C CYS A 230 1.15 -17.82 2.75
N GLY A 231 0.97 -17.42 4.01
CA GLY A 231 0.48 -18.32 5.07
C GLY A 231 -1.00 -18.70 4.98
N LYS A 232 -1.85 -17.80 4.47
CA LYS A 232 -3.31 -17.97 4.48
C LYS A 232 -3.96 -18.17 3.12
N TYR A 233 -3.47 -17.51 2.09
CA TYR A 233 -4.20 -17.32 0.83
C TYR A 233 -3.44 -17.81 -0.40
N SER A 234 -2.15 -18.11 -0.28
CA SER A 234 -1.32 -18.58 -1.39
C SER A 234 -0.59 -19.86 -1.04
N THR A 235 0.15 -20.39 -2.01
CA THR A 235 1.04 -21.56 -1.87
C THR A 235 2.51 -21.16 -1.86
N CYS A 236 2.80 -19.86 -1.84
CA CYS A 236 4.16 -19.36 -1.77
C CYS A 236 4.81 -19.70 -0.42
N THR A 237 6.15 -19.70 -0.44
CA THR A 237 6.98 -20.01 0.72
C THR A 237 7.91 -18.86 1.02
N PRO A 238 8.20 -18.60 2.32
CA PRO A 238 7.67 -19.26 3.51
C PRO A 238 6.19 -18.94 3.81
N ALA A 239 5.53 -19.83 4.56
CA ALA A 239 4.13 -19.70 4.99
C ALA A 239 4.04 -19.07 6.40
N TYR A 240 4.69 -17.92 6.61
CA TYR A 240 4.64 -17.15 7.85
C TYR A 240 4.77 -15.66 7.56
N MET A 241 4.23 -14.81 8.44
CA MET A 241 4.65 -13.40 8.52
C MET A 241 5.80 -13.24 9.51
N GLN A 242 6.54 -12.12 9.42
CA GLN A 242 7.51 -11.72 10.45
C GLN A 242 7.08 -10.42 11.12
N TYR A 243 7.51 -10.18 12.36
CA TYR A 243 7.34 -8.88 12.99
C TYR A 243 8.51 -8.52 13.91
N THR A 244 8.62 -7.23 14.18
CA THR A 244 9.46 -6.65 15.24
C THR A 244 8.62 -5.70 16.10
N TRP A 245 9.21 -5.19 17.18
CA TRP A 245 8.64 -4.11 17.97
C TRP A 245 9.12 -2.75 17.46
N ALA A 246 8.21 -1.78 17.44
CA ALA A 246 8.51 -0.40 17.15
C ALA A 246 9.51 0.18 18.15
N GLY A 247 10.42 1.02 17.64
CA GLY A 247 11.41 1.76 18.41
C GLY A 247 11.48 3.23 18.01
N SER A 248 12.32 3.99 18.72
CA SER A 248 12.63 5.40 18.42
C SER A 248 13.92 5.59 17.61
N THR A 249 14.57 4.48 17.28
CA THR A 249 15.71 4.42 16.37
C THR A 249 15.55 3.18 15.50
N LYS A 250 16.17 3.23 14.31
CA LYS A 250 16.18 2.10 13.39
C LYS A 250 17.10 1.00 13.91
N SER A 251 16.54 -0.04 14.51
CA SER A 251 17.27 -1.23 14.99
C SER A 251 17.09 -2.44 14.08
N ASN A 252 15.89 -2.63 13.58
CA ASN A 252 15.47 -3.78 12.78
C ASN A 252 14.73 -3.26 11.54
N TYR A 253 15.11 -3.78 10.38
CA TYR A 253 14.42 -3.45 9.15
C TYR A 253 14.60 -4.59 8.17
N ALA A 254 13.75 -4.61 7.16
CA ALA A 254 13.90 -5.56 6.11
C ALA A 254 13.56 -4.97 4.76
N ARG A 255 14.19 -5.54 3.75
CA ARG A 255 14.22 -5.01 2.40
C ARG A 255 13.88 -6.11 1.41
N TRP A 256 12.93 -5.81 0.53
CA TRP A 256 12.74 -6.52 -0.73
C TRP A 256 13.69 -5.88 -1.75
N ASP A 257 14.81 -6.54 -2.03
CA ASP A 257 15.88 -6.11 -2.93
C ASP A 257 15.84 -6.86 -4.26
N ASN A 258 16.68 -6.46 -5.23
CA ASN A 258 16.77 -7.06 -6.56
C ASN A 258 15.44 -7.07 -7.32
N ILE A 259 14.60 -6.06 -7.06
CA ILE A 259 13.40 -5.80 -7.84
C ILE A 259 13.88 -5.17 -9.14
N ASP A 260 13.66 -5.85 -10.27
CA ASP A 260 13.92 -5.32 -11.61
C ASP A 260 12.59 -5.07 -12.31
N TYR A 261 11.84 -4.09 -11.79
CA TYR A 261 10.52 -3.73 -12.30
C TYR A 261 10.61 -2.41 -13.06
N ALA A 262 11.22 -2.43 -14.26
CA ALA A 262 11.52 -1.27 -15.08
C ALA A 262 10.30 -0.61 -15.78
N GLN A 263 9.17 -0.51 -15.08
CA GLN A 263 7.96 0.16 -15.53
C GLN A 263 7.26 0.86 -14.35
N TYR A 264 6.22 1.66 -14.63
CA TYR A 264 5.36 2.20 -13.58
C TYR A 264 4.61 1.05 -12.89
N ALA A 265 4.69 1.00 -11.56
CA ALA A 265 3.93 0.07 -10.72
C ALA A 265 3.36 0.82 -9.52
N THR A 266 2.19 0.39 -9.07
CA THR A 266 1.72 0.64 -7.72
C THR A 266 2.34 -0.39 -6.78
N LEU A 267 3.17 0.08 -5.85
CA LEU A 267 3.60 -0.72 -4.72
C LEU A 267 2.45 -0.87 -3.72
N LYS A 268 2.21 -2.10 -3.30
CA LYS A 268 1.25 -2.44 -2.26
C LYS A 268 1.90 -3.36 -1.23
N ALA A 269 1.43 -3.32 0.00
CA ALA A 269 1.83 -4.25 1.05
C ALA A 269 0.62 -5.02 1.58
N PHE A 270 0.80 -6.30 1.84
CA PHE A 270 -0.20 -7.09 2.54
C PHE A 270 -0.09 -6.84 4.03
N ILE A 271 -1.20 -6.45 4.67
CA ILE A 271 -1.24 -6.18 6.10
C ILE A 271 -1.93 -7.33 6.82
N PRO A 272 -1.19 -8.22 7.52
CA PRO A 272 -1.78 -9.36 8.20
C PRO A 272 -2.62 -8.93 9.40
N ILE A 273 -3.57 -9.77 9.83
CA ILE A 273 -4.37 -9.51 11.04
C ILE A 273 -3.54 -9.44 12.32
N VAL A 274 -2.51 -10.27 12.46
CA VAL A 274 -1.74 -10.38 13.70
C VAL A 274 -0.47 -9.55 13.63
N ASN A 275 -0.04 -9.06 14.79
CA ASN A 275 1.28 -8.46 15.02
C ASN A 275 1.72 -7.34 14.04
N SER A 276 0.75 -6.58 13.53
CA SER A 276 0.95 -5.40 12.67
C SER A 276 0.10 -4.23 13.20
N THR A 277 0.53 -3.67 14.32
CA THR A 277 -0.24 -2.72 15.14
C THR A 277 0.32 -1.30 15.15
N SER A 278 1.42 -1.05 14.44
CA SER A 278 1.93 0.29 14.20
C SER A 278 0.92 1.13 13.41
N THR A 279 0.78 2.40 13.81
CA THR A 279 -0.05 3.39 13.12
C THR A 279 0.76 4.21 12.10
N ARG A 280 2.08 4.03 12.04
CA ARG A 280 3.01 4.84 11.24
C ARG A 280 4.19 4.04 10.70
N ALA A 281 3.96 2.80 10.29
CA ALA A 281 4.99 1.89 9.78
C ALA A 281 5.69 2.50 8.55
N PRO A 282 7.01 2.79 8.61
CA PRO A 282 7.69 3.58 7.60
C PRO A 282 8.19 2.72 6.43
N TYR A 283 7.62 2.95 5.25
CA TYR A 283 8.10 2.36 4.01
C TYR A 283 9.02 3.33 3.25
N TYR A 284 10.19 2.83 2.84
CA TYR A 284 11.11 3.51 1.94
C TYR A 284 11.15 2.76 0.62
N VAL A 285 11.20 3.49 -0.49
CA VAL A 285 11.22 2.88 -1.83
C VAL A 285 12.32 3.52 -2.62
N ARG A 286 13.22 2.72 -3.20
CA ARG A 286 14.14 3.23 -4.21
C ARG A 286 13.58 2.98 -5.60
N ALA A 287 13.47 4.03 -6.38
CA ALA A 287 12.99 3.99 -7.74
C ALA A 287 13.84 4.95 -8.61
N ASN A 288 14.17 4.54 -9.84
CA ASN A 288 15.03 5.34 -10.74
C ASN A 288 16.33 5.85 -10.07
N GLY A 289 16.94 5.04 -9.19
CA GLY A 289 18.16 5.40 -8.47
C GLY A 289 17.96 6.31 -7.25
N THR A 290 16.77 6.88 -7.07
CA THR A 290 16.39 7.82 -5.99
C THR A 290 15.61 7.10 -4.89
N THR A 291 15.87 7.42 -3.62
CA THR A 291 15.08 6.91 -2.49
C THR A 291 13.96 7.89 -2.12
N TYR A 292 12.74 7.37 -2.03
CA TYR A 292 11.53 8.06 -1.63
C TYR A 292 11.06 7.56 -0.25
N GLY A 293 10.33 8.41 0.47
CA GLY A 293 9.75 8.10 1.78
C GLY A 293 10.41 8.83 2.97
N PRO A 294 10.06 8.46 4.21
CA PRO A 294 9.17 7.34 4.52
C PRO A 294 7.71 7.65 4.17
N TYR A 295 7.02 6.63 3.66
CA TYR A 295 5.57 6.57 3.58
C TYR A 295 5.05 5.86 4.83
N LEU A 296 4.37 6.59 5.70
CA LEU A 296 3.91 6.11 7.00
C LEU A 296 2.56 5.41 6.85
N LEU A 297 2.57 4.08 6.89
CA LEU A 297 1.36 3.26 6.75
C LEU A 297 0.77 2.90 8.12
N ASN A 298 -0.53 3.09 8.29
CA ASN A 298 -1.24 2.65 9.49
C ASN A 298 -1.64 1.17 9.38
N GLN A 299 -0.76 0.25 9.79
CA GLN A 299 -1.03 -1.19 9.77
C GLN A 299 -2.18 -1.56 10.71
N PHE A 300 -2.39 -0.81 11.80
CA PHE A 300 -3.40 -1.09 12.81
C PHE A 300 -4.84 -1.04 12.28
N ASN A 301 -5.07 -0.32 11.17
CA ASN A 301 -6.39 -0.10 10.60
C ASN A 301 -6.75 -1.04 9.43
N TYR A 302 -5.88 -2.00 9.13
CA TYR A 302 -6.09 -3.00 8.09
C TYR A 302 -6.01 -4.42 8.65
N ASN A 303 -6.69 -5.35 7.99
CA ASN A 303 -6.72 -6.76 8.35
C ASN A 303 -6.78 -7.62 7.08
N ASP A 304 -5.77 -8.46 6.89
CA ASP A 304 -5.63 -9.40 5.78
C ASP A 304 -6.00 -8.73 4.44
N GLN A 305 -5.31 -7.62 4.14
CA GLN A 305 -5.67 -6.70 3.06
C GLN A 305 -4.43 -6.16 2.36
N TRP A 306 -4.49 -6.07 1.04
CA TRP A 306 -3.51 -5.36 0.22
C TRP A 306 -3.73 -3.85 0.33
N VAL A 307 -2.70 -3.10 0.70
CA VAL A 307 -2.79 -1.65 0.89
C VAL A 307 -1.82 -0.93 -0.04
N PRO A 308 -2.30 -0.04 -0.93
CA PRO A 308 -1.44 0.77 -1.76
C PRO A 308 -0.56 1.74 -0.97
N ILE A 309 0.70 1.83 -1.39
CA ILE A 309 1.70 2.69 -0.78
C ILE A 309 2.03 3.87 -1.68
N VAL A 310 2.52 3.58 -2.88
CA VAL A 310 2.96 4.61 -3.82
C VAL A 310 2.99 4.02 -5.23
N THR A 311 2.73 4.85 -6.24
CA THR A 311 3.01 4.51 -7.64
C THR A 311 4.31 5.18 -8.08
N LEU A 312 5.30 4.41 -8.51
CA LEU A 312 6.60 4.87 -8.99
C LEU A 312 7.04 4.09 -10.23
N ASN A 313 7.95 4.68 -11.01
CA ASN A 313 8.57 4.01 -12.15
C ASN A 313 9.89 3.35 -11.74
N ASN A 314 10.16 2.13 -12.23
CA ASN A 314 11.44 1.46 -12.02
C ASN A 314 11.78 1.26 -10.53
N ILE A 315 10.91 0.56 -9.81
CA ILE A 315 11.13 0.22 -8.40
C ILE A 315 12.27 -0.79 -8.30
N GLN A 316 13.29 -0.46 -7.50
CA GLN A 316 14.55 -1.21 -7.35
C GLN A 316 14.64 -1.96 -6.02
N TRP A 317 14.12 -1.34 -4.95
CA TRP A 317 13.91 -2.00 -3.68
C TRP A 317 12.84 -1.30 -2.85
N VAL A 318 12.25 -2.05 -1.92
CA VAL A 318 11.32 -1.58 -0.91
C VAL A 318 11.86 -1.97 0.46
N GLU A 319 11.79 -1.07 1.42
CA GLU A 319 12.24 -1.30 2.79
C GLU A 319 11.17 -0.88 3.77
N LEU A 320 10.96 -1.71 4.78
CA LEU A 320 10.15 -1.39 5.95
C LEU A 320 11.10 -1.38 7.16
N ASP A 321 11.03 -0.36 8.00
CA ASP A 321 11.83 -0.30 9.23
C ASP A 321 11.03 -0.13 10.50
N ASP A 322 11.70 -0.30 11.64
CA ASP A 322 11.08 -0.29 12.96
C ASP A 322 11.03 1.07 13.66
N ASN A 323 11.49 2.13 13.00
CA ASN A 323 11.62 3.45 13.59
C ASN A 323 10.34 4.27 13.42
N THR A 324 9.32 3.97 14.22
CA THR A 324 8.05 4.71 14.20
C THR A 324 7.96 5.76 15.32
N GLY A 325 8.78 5.63 16.35
CA GLY A 325 8.66 6.39 17.60
C GLY A 325 7.49 5.94 18.49
N GLU A 326 6.80 4.85 18.14
CA GLU A 326 5.67 4.32 18.91
C GLU A 326 6.13 3.33 19.98
N THR A 327 5.48 3.34 21.14
CA THR A 327 5.75 2.40 22.24
C THR A 327 4.76 1.24 22.20
N ASN A 328 5.25 0.01 22.45
CA ASN A 328 4.43 -1.22 22.50
C ASN A 328 3.64 -1.51 21.22
N LYS A 329 4.09 -1.01 20.07
CA LYS A 329 3.52 -1.33 18.78
C LYS A 329 4.38 -2.34 18.03
N GLN A 330 3.73 -3.14 17.20
CA GLN A 330 4.37 -4.18 16.40
C GLN A 330 4.33 -3.80 14.93
N ILE A 331 5.39 -4.09 14.21
CA ILE A 331 5.51 -3.80 12.77
C ILE A 331 5.57 -5.13 12.06
N GLY A 332 4.51 -5.40 11.29
CA GLY A 332 4.37 -6.64 10.53
C GLY A 332 5.05 -6.52 9.18
N PHE A 333 5.82 -7.53 8.83
CA PHE A 333 6.50 -7.73 7.56
C PHE A 333 5.93 -8.95 6.87
N ASP A 334 5.38 -8.74 5.69
CA ASP A 334 4.69 -9.79 4.93
C ASP A 334 4.94 -9.62 3.43
N GLU A 335 4.00 -9.96 2.57
CA GLU A 335 4.21 -9.82 1.13
C GLU A 335 4.10 -8.36 0.66
N ILE A 336 4.87 -8.00 -0.37
CA ILE A 336 4.61 -6.82 -1.21
C ILE A 336 4.18 -7.24 -2.61
N ASP A 337 3.42 -6.38 -3.28
CA ASP A 337 2.90 -6.57 -4.64
C ASP A 337 3.26 -5.34 -5.48
N LEU A 338 3.71 -5.56 -6.71
CA LEU A 338 3.94 -4.53 -7.72
C LEU A 338 3.01 -4.80 -8.91
N ILE A 339 2.12 -3.85 -9.18
CA ILE A 339 1.07 -3.98 -10.21
C ILE A 339 0.97 -2.79 -11.13
#